data_AF-A0A7C7W951-F1
#
_entry.id   AF-A0A7C7W951-F1
#
_cell.length_a   1.000
_cell.length_b   1.000
_cell.length_c   1.000
_cell.angle_alpha   90.00
_cell.angle_beta   90.00
_cell.angle_gamma   90.00
#
_symmetry.space_group_name_H-M   'P 1'
#
loop_
_entity.id
_entity.type
_entity.pdbx_description
1 polymer ?
#
loop_
_entity_poly.entity_id
_entity_poly.type
_entity_poly.pdbx_seq_one_letter_code
_entity_poly.pdbx_strand_id
1 'polypeptide(L)'
;SDLPHAERVLAILGISDCFEGVVDVYAMEPYCKPQAESFQTALRLARVTNPKACALLDDSTRNLAPAREMGIFTVLVGRNGTHFTADRTLADIHTLPQAVPEFWD
;
A
#
# COMPACT_ATOMS: atom_id res chain seq x y z
N SER A 1 5.42 -2.57 -11.26
CA SER A 1 6.04 -1.62 -12.19
C SER A 1 7.44 -1.30 -11.70
N ASP A 2 8.28 -0.75 -12.56
CA ASP A 2 9.61 -0.25 -12.22
C ASP A 2 9.57 1.22 -11.75
N LEU A 3 10.67 1.68 -11.15
CA LEU A 3 10.82 3.04 -10.65
C LEU A 3 10.55 4.10 -11.73
N PRO A 4 11.09 4.00 -12.97
CA PRO A 4 10.79 4.98 -14.02
C PRO A 4 9.31 5.10 -14.35
N HIS A 5 8.55 3.99 -14.34
CA HIS A 5 7.10 4.06 -14.54
C HIS A 5 6.40 4.78 -13.39
N ALA A 6 6.73 4.44 -12.14
CA ALA A 6 6.14 5.08 -10.97
C ALA A 6 6.40 6.59 -10.96
N GLU A 7 7.63 7.02 -11.20
CA GLU A 7 8.01 8.44 -11.24
C GLU A 7 7.24 9.23 -12.31
N ARG A 8 7.06 8.65 -13.52
CA ARG A 8 6.25 9.29 -14.56
C ARG A 8 4.80 9.47 -14.15
N VAL A 9 4.20 8.47 -13.51
CA VAL A 9 2.80 8.55 -13.03
C VAL A 9 2.67 9.63 -11.95
N LEU A 10 3.57 9.63 -10.97
CA LEU A 10 3.58 10.64 -9.90
C LEU A 10 3.74 12.06 -10.45
N ALA A 11 4.62 12.24 -11.46
CA ALA A 11 4.85 13.53 -12.10
C ALA A 11 3.61 14.03 -12.87
N ILE A 12 2.94 13.14 -13.61
CA ILE A 12 1.70 13.48 -14.34
C ILE A 12 0.58 13.89 -13.36
N LEU A 13 0.49 13.21 -12.21
CA LEU A 13 -0.49 13.51 -11.18
C LEU A 13 -0.13 14.74 -10.33
N GLY A 14 1.10 15.25 -10.42
CA GLY A 14 1.56 16.41 -9.67
C GLY A 14 1.72 16.16 -8.17
N ILE A 15 2.06 14.91 -7.79
CA ILE A 15 2.16 14.48 -6.38
C ILE A 15 3.53 13.85 -6.06
N SER A 16 4.56 14.10 -6.88
CA SER A 16 5.90 13.54 -6.67
C SER A 16 6.53 13.92 -5.32
N ASP A 17 6.18 15.09 -4.79
CA ASP A 17 6.64 15.61 -3.49
C ASP A 17 5.86 15.07 -2.29
N CYS A 18 4.81 14.29 -2.52
CA CYS A 18 4.01 13.65 -1.48
C CYS A 18 4.58 12.29 -1.02
N PHE A 19 5.66 11.81 -1.64
CA PHE A 19 6.27 10.50 -1.36
C PHE A 19 7.75 10.63 -1.03
N GLU A 20 8.19 10.01 0.06
CA GLU A 20 9.61 9.96 0.45
C GLU A 20 10.43 8.96 -0.38
N GLY A 21 9.77 8.00 -1.04
CA GLY A 21 10.44 7.00 -1.86
C GLY A 21 9.48 6.04 -2.56
N VAL A 22 10.05 5.22 -3.45
CA VAL A 22 9.34 4.20 -4.23
C VAL A 22 10.05 2.87 -4.05
N VAL A 23 9.29 1.83 -3.70
CA VAL A 23 9.75 0.44 -3.72
C VAL A 23 9.14 -0.23 -4.94
N ASP A 24 9.95 -0.45 -5.97
CA ASP A 24 9.54 -1.05 -7.23
C ASP A 24 9.80 -2.57 -7.25
N VAL A 25 9.46 -3.24 -8.37
CA VAL A 25 9.63 -4.69 -8.51
C VAL A 25 11.08 -5.17 -8.43
N TYR A 26 12.05 -4.33 -8.78
CA TYR A 26 13.47 -4.68 -8.72
C TYR A 26 14.02 -4.53 -7.30
N ALA A 27 13.55 -3.53 -6.55
CA ALA A 27 13.90 -3.34 -5.15
C ALA A 27 13.42 -4.48 -4.24
N MET A 28 12.40 -5.24 -4.67
CA MET A 28 11.84 -6.39 -3.94
C MET A 28 12.24 -7.77 -4.50
N GLU A 29 13.10 -7.82 -5.52
CA GLU A 29 13.55 -9.08 -6.14
C GLU A 29 14.15 -10.05 -5.09
N PRO A 30 13.86 -11.38 -5.17
CA PRO A 30 13.12 -12.11 -6.20
C PRO A 30 11.59 -12.12 -6.02
N TYR A 31 11.08 -11.39 -5.03
CA TYR A 31 9.69 -11.49 -4.63
C TYR A 31 8.85 -10.36 -5.23
N CYS A 32 7.55 -10.56 -5.30
CA CYS A 32 6.59 -9.51 -5.63
C CYS A 32 5.27 -9.73 -4.89
N LYS A 33 4.44 -8.69 -4.78
CA LYS A 33 3.08 -8.87 -4.23
C LYS A 33 2.35 -9.94 -5.05
N PRO A 34 1.67 -10.92 -4.43
CA PRO A 34 1.28 -10.98 -3.01
C PRO A 34 2.20 -11.83 -2.11
N GLN A 35 3.45 -12.11 -2.49
CA GLN A 35 4.37 -12.87 -1.64
C GLN A 35 4.72 -12.07 -0.37
N ALA A 36 4.68 -12.72 0.79
CA ALA A 36 4.93 -12.12 2.10
C ALA A 36 6.29 -11.38 2.15
N GLU A 37 7.31 -11.98 1.56
CA GLU A 37 8.69 -11.48 1.52
C GLU A 37 8.81 -10.13 0.81
N SER A 38 7.90 -9.81 -0.12
CA SER A 38 7.83 -8.49 -0.77
C SER A 38 7.44 -7.39 0.23
N PHE A 39 6.49 -7.66 1.14
CA PHE A 39 6.09 -6.73 2.19
C PHE A 39 7.17 -6.59 3.27
N GLN A 40 7.83 -7.69 3.65
CA GLN A 40 8.99 -7.64 4.57
C GLN A 40 10.13 -6.81 4.00
N THR A 41 10.40 -6.95 2.70
CA THR A 41 11.41 -6.15 2.01
C THR A 41 11.01 -4.68 1.96
N ALA A 42 9.76 -4.36 1.64
CA ALA A 42 9.26 -2.99 1.66
C ALA A 42 9.39 -2.34 3.06
N LEU A 43 9.00 -3.04 4.12
CA LEU A 43 9.15 -2.56 5.51
C LEU A 43 10.62 -2.31 5.87
N ARG A 44 11.52 -3.22 5.49
CA ARG A 44 12.96 -3.07 5.72
C ARG A 44 13.53 -1.86 4.99
N LEU A 45 13.17 -1.66 3.72
CA LEU A 45 13.62 -0.51 2.92
C LEU A 45 13.08 0.82 3.46
N ALA A 46 11.82 0.81 3.93
CA ALA A 46 11.19 1.94 4.62
C ALA A 46 11.66 2.12 6.07
N ARG A 47 12.56 1.26 6.58
CA ARG A 47 13.07 1.26 7.96
C ARG A 47 11.97 1.16 9.03
N VAL A 48 10.87 0.51 8.70
CA VAL A 48 9.77 0.26 9.64
C VAL A 48 9.97 -1.09 10.33
N THR A 49 9.95 -1.07 11.66
CA THR A 49 10.09 -2.28 12.49
C THR A 49 8.77 -2.82 13.02
N ASN A 50 7.73 -1.98 13.09
CA ASN A 50 6.39 -2.37 13.54
C ASN A 50 5.38 -2.30 12.39
N PRO A 51 4.98 -3.43 11.78
CA PRO A 51 3.99 -3.45 10.70
C PRO A 51 2.64 -2.85 11.09
N LYS A 52 2.27 -2.86 12.38
CA LYS A 52 1.02 -2.27 12.88
C LYS A 52 1.00 -0.74 12.81
N ALA A 53 2.14 -0.12 12.56
CA ALA A 53 2.24 1.32 12.28
C ALA A 53 2.12 1.64 10.79
N CYS A 54 1.84 0.64 9.94
CA CYS A 54 1.66 0.82 8.50
C CYS A 54 0.23 0.57 8.07
N ALA A 55 -0.13 1.21 6.96
CA ALA A 55 -1.32 0.90 6.20
C ALA A 55 -0.97 0.53 4.76
N LEU A 56 -1.70 -0.42 4.19
CA LEU A 56 -1.65 -0.77 2.77
C LEU A 56 -2.97 -0.42 2.10
N LEU A 57 -2.90 0.47 1.12
CA LEU A 57 -4.01 0.81 0.24
C LEU A 57 -3.76 0.11 -1.11
N ASP A 58 -4.64 -0.82 -1.49
CA ASP A 58 -4.50 -1.62 -2.72
C ASP A 58 -5.89 -1.99 -3.25
N ASP A 59 -6.04 -2.10 -4.57
CA ASP A 59 -7.29 -2.52 -5.22
C ASP A 59 -7.42 -4.05 -5.31
N SER A 60 -6.33 -4.78 -5.06
CA SER A 60 -6.28 -6.24 -5.12
C SER A 60 -6.37 -6.88 -3.74
N THR A 61 -7.47 -7.59 -3.48
CA THR A 61 -7.67 -8.37 -2.24
C THR A 61 -6.58 -9.40 -1.98
N ARG A 62 -5.96 -9.93 -3.04
CA ARG A 62 -4.81 -10.85 -2.97
C ARG A 62 -3.58 -10.20 -2.33
N ASN A 63 -3.35 -8.91 -2.60
CA ASN A 63 -2.24 -8.17 -2.00
C ASN A 63 -2.52 -7.82 -0.53
N LEU A 64 -3.80 -7.65 -0.16
CA LEU A 64 -4.19 -7.32 1.21
C LEU A 64 -4.04 -8.49 2.18
N ALA A 65 -4.29 -9.72 1.76
CA ALA A 65 -4.19 -10.91 2.62
C ALA A 65 -2.84 -11.04 3.38
N PRO A 66 -1.68 -11.09 2.71
CA PRO A 66 -0.38 -11.20 3.38
C PRO A 66 -0.05 -9.97 4.25
N ALA A 67 -0.46 -8.77 3.83
CA ALA A 67 -0.25 -7.55 4.61
C ALA A 67 -1.03 -7.59 5.93
N ARG A 68 -2.30 -8.02 5.88
CA ARG A 68 -3.15 -8.22 7.05
C ARG A 68 -2.55 -9.26 8.00
N GLU A 69 -2.07 -10.38 7.49
CA GLU A 69 -1.42 -11.43 8.29
C GLU A 69 -0.18 -10.92 9.02
N MET A 70 0.54 -9.95 8.44
CA MET A 70 1.66 -9.26 9.10
C MET A 70 1.24 -8.21 10.13
N GLY A 71 -0.05 -7.87 10.20
CA GLY A 71 -0.59 -6.83 11.07
C GLY A 71 -0.57 -5.42 10.47
N ILE A 72 -0.32 -5.29 9.16
CA ILE A 72 -0.50 -4.02 8.42
C ILE A 72 -2.00 -3.73 8.32
N PHE A 73 -2.42 -2.50 8.59
CA PHE A 73 -3.80 -2.08 8.41
C PHE A 73 -4.16 -2.06 6.93
N THR A 74 -5.21 -2.75 6.51
CA THR A 74 -5.50 -2.93 5.08
C THR A 74 -6.73 -2.14 4.64
N VAL A 75 -6.59 -1.42 3.53
CA VAL A 75 -7.65 -0.62 2.92
C VAL A 75 -7.86 -1.09 1.48
N LEU A 76 -9.02 -1.67 1.20
CA LEU A 76 -9.41 -2.02 -0.16
C LEU A 76 -9.95 -0.78 -0.87
N VAL A 77 -9.28 -0.37 -1.95
CA VAL A 77 -9.70 0.79 -2.75
C VAL A 77 -10.31 0.33 -4.07
N GLY A 78 -11.53 0.74 -4.36
CA GLY A 78 -12.25 0.42 -5.58
C GLY A 78 -13.69 -0.07 -5.34
N ARG A 79 -14.43 -0.29 -6.42
CA ARG A 79 -15.85 -0.66 -6.39
C ARG A 79 -16.09 -2.17 -6.33
N ASN A 80 -15.19 -2.89 -5.65
CA ASN A 80 -15.19 -4.36 -5.60
C ASN A 80 -16.03 -4.93 -4.43
N GLY A 81 -16.73 -4.07 -3.70
CA GLY A 81 -17.43 -4.45 -2.46
C GLY A 81 -16.46 -4.68 -1.30
N THR A 82 -16.98 -5.21 -0.19
CA THR A 82 -16.19 -5.50 1.01
C THR A 82 -15.47 -6.84 0.90
N HIS A 83 -14.31 -6.96 1.54
CA HIS A 83 -13.57 -8.23 1.61
C HIS A 83 -12.97 -8.44 3.01
N PHE A 84 -12.94 -9.68 3.50
CA PHE A 84 -12.48 -10.00 4.86
C PHE A 84 -10.98 -9.72 5.11
N THR A 85 -10.21 -9.52 4.04
CA THR A 85 -8.80 -9.15 4.11
C THR A 85 -8.57 -7.64 4.26
N ALA A 86 -9.64 -6.84 4.30
CA ALA A 86 -9.59 -5.39 4.40
C ALA A 86 -10.20 -4.92 5.73
N ASP A 87 -9.49 -4.07 6.47
CA ASP A 87 -10.02 -3.38 7.66
C ASP A 87 -11.00 -2.25 7.27
N ARG A 88 -10.77 -1.65 6.10
CA ARG A 88 -11.64 -0.62 5.49
C ARG A 88 -11.81 -0.86 4.01
N THR A 89 -12.90 -0.37 3.45
CA THR A 89 -13.18 -0.41 2.02
C THR A 89 -13.64 0.95 1.57
N LEU A 90 -13.02 1.47 0.51
CA LEU A 90 -13.31 2.77 -0.09
C LEU A 90 -13.65 2.57 -1.56
N ALA A 91 -14.71 3.21 -2.04
CA ALA A 91 -14.99 3.22 -3.48
C ALA A 91 -14.04 4.16 -4.25
N ASP A 92 -13.45 5.13 -3.56
CA ASP A 92 -12.59 6.19 -4.09
C ASP A 92 -11.51 6.54 -3.05
N ILE A 93 -10.26 6.69 -3.47
CA ILE A 93 -9.16 7.05 -2.57
C ILE A 93 -9.32 8.44 -1.94
N HIS A 94 -10.06 9.35 -2.59
CA HIS A 94 -10.30 10.69 -2.05
C HIS A 94 -11.16 10.69 -0.79
N THR A 95 -11.86 9.59 -0.49
CA THR A 95 -12.66 9.46 0.74
C THR A 95 -11.86 8.89 1.92
N LEU A 96 -10.55 8.68 1.77
CA LEU A 96 -9.67 8.17 2.82
C LEU A 96 -9.73 9.01 4.10
N PRO A 97 -9.70 10.36 4.07
CA PRO A 97 -9.80 11.18 5.30
C PRO A 97 -11.07 10.94 6.12
N GLN A 98 -12.19 10.65 5.46
CA GLN A 98 -13.47 10.43 6.15
C GLN A 98 -13.60 9.00 6.66
N ALA A 99 -12.99 8.05 5.97
CA ALA A 99 -13.11 6.63 6.30
C ALA A 99 -12.07 6.13 7.30
N VAL A 100 -10.95 6.85 7.40
CA VAL A 100 -9.84 6.56 8.33
C VAL A 100 -9.37 7.87 8.97
N PRO A 101 -10.25 8.59 9.71
CA PRO A 101 -9.90 9.86 10.33
C PRO A 101 -8.68 9.74 11.26
N GLU A 102 -8.44 8.58 11.85
CA GLU A 102 -7.30 8.28 12.73
C GLU A 102 -5.92 8.41 12.07
N PHE A 103 -5.82 8.59 10.74
CA PHE A 103 -4.55 8.90 10.06
C PHE A 103 -4.20 10.40 10.06
N TRP A 104 -5.14 11.28 10.41
CA TRP A 104 -4.98 12.74 10.37
C TRP A 104 -4.84 13.40 11.75
N ASP A 105 -4.90 12.60 12.83
CA ASP A 105 -4.64 13.03 14.20
C ASP A 105 -3.14 13.14 14.50
#